data_AF-A0A520B3Z2-F1
#
_entry.id   AF-A0A520B3Z2-F1
#
_cell.length_a   1.000
_cell.length_b   1.000
_cell.length_c   1.000
_cell.angle_alpha   90.00
_cell.angle_beta   90.00
_cell.angle_gamma   90.00
#
_symmetry.space_group_name_H-M   'P 1'
#
loop_
_entity.id
_entity.type
_entity.pdbx_description
1 polymer ?
#
loop_
_entity_poly.entity_id
_entity_poly.type
_entity_poly.pdbx_seq_one_letter_code
_entity_poly.pdbx_strand_id
1 'polypeptide(L)'
;MDLTGKAQRVDARRVARYIPQHLEHTRSWLQRALLAGEARNIAVRLKGELADFPFDTPRSTGLFRVAFQAQGVNLAYVPPADGAPPTWPAFEGVNADVVFERGGLEIDNGRARVLGYELSGVSGGIKDLQHQRVLALDGQGRGGGAELLHYVRASPLDEWLDHALSSTAAQGPVGLRLGLSIPLSATRAGASISTARACSSPA
;
A
#
# COMPACT_ATOMS: atom_id res chain seq x y z
N MET A 1 16.80 24.89 -11.76
CA MET A 1 16.22 25.29 -10.45
C MET A 1 16.50 24.21 -9.41
N ASP A 2 16.63 24.53 -8.12
CA ASP A 2 16.72 23.55 -7.01
C ASP A 2 15.79 24.03 -5.88
N LEU A 3 14.72 23.28 -5.64
CA LEU A 3 13.76 23.50 -4.57
C LEU A 3 13.89 22.39 -3.55
N THR A 4 13.90 22.77 -2.28
CA THR A 4 13.81 21.83 -1.17
C THR A 4 12.71 22.25 -0.22
N GLY A 5 12.02 21.26 0.33
CA GLY A 5 10.97 21.46 1.31
C GLY A 5 11.09 20.40 2.40
N LYS A 6 10.76 20.77 3.63
CA LYS A 6 10.70 19.84 4.76
C LYS A 6 9.43 20.08 5.56
N ALA A 7 8.82 19.01 6.03
CA ALA A 7 7.72 19.08 6.99
C ALA A 7 7.92 17.99 8.05
N GLN A 8 7.78 18.35 9.32
CA GLN A 8 7.94 17.39 10.41
C GLN A 8 6.80 16.38 10.46
N ARG A 9 5.58 16.85 10.22
CA ARG A 9 4.36 16.06 10.34
C ARG A 9 3.26 16.58 9.42
N VAL A 10 2.54 15.65 8.77
CA VAL A 10 1.30 15.91 8.05
C VAL A 10 0.28 14.82 8.42
N ASP A 11 -0.95 15.20 8.73
CA ASP A 11 -2.06 14.26 8.95
C ASP A 11 -2.35 13.49 7.64
N ALA A 12 -2.38 12.15 7.70
CA ALA A 12 -2.57 11.30 6.53
C ALA A 12 -3.89 11.62 5.80
N ARG A 13 -4.95 11.98 6.52
CA ARG A 13 -6.27 12.32 5.95
C ARG A 13 -6.25 13.61 5.12
N ARG A 14 -5.21 14.44 5.28
CA ARG A 14 -5.03 15.69 4.55
C ARG A 14 -4.17 15.54 3.31
N VAL A 15 -3.50 14.39 3.11
CA VAL A 15 -2.57 14.15 1.99
C VAL A 15 -3.25 14.37 0.65
N ALA A 16 -4.51 13.97 0.49
CA ALA A 16 -5.28 14.16 -0.74
C ALA A 16 -5.32 15.63 -1.22
N ARG A 17 -5.25 16.61 -0.30
CA ARG A 17 -5.27 18.04 -0.64
C ARG A 17 -3.98 18.53 -1.33
N TYR A 18 -2.89 17.76 -1.22
CA TYR A 18 -1.60 18.08 -1.81
C TYR A 18 -1.36 17.32 -3.12
N ILE A 19 -2.35 16.55 -3.59
CA ILE A 19 -2.29 15.82 -4.85
C ILE A 19 -2.73 16.74 -6.01
N PRO A 20 -1.96 16.80 -7.12
CA PRO A 20 -2.31 17.61 -8.28
C PRO A 20 -3.73 17.35 -8.81
N GLN A 21 -4.34 18.39 -9.39
CA GLN A 21 -5.71 18.33 -9.91
C GLN A 21 -5.87 17.31 -11.05
N HIS A 22 -4.86 17.14 -11.92
CA HIS A 22 -4.94 16.15 -13.00
C HIS A 22 -5.00 14.68 -12.52
N LEU A 23 -4.74 14.40 -11.24
CA LEU A 23 -4.79 13.06 -10.63
C LEU A 23 -6.06 12.85 -9.79
N GLU A 24 -7.23 13.13 -10.37
CA GLU A 24 -8.55 13.01 -9.72
C GLU A 24 -8.80 11.64 -9.07
N HIS A 25 -8.48 10.56 -9.79
CA HIS A 25 -8.69 9.20 -9.31
C HIS A 25 -7.81 8.86 -8.11
N THR A 26 -6.52 9.22 -8.17
CA THR A 26 -5.57 9.00 -7.07
C THR A 26 -5.97 9.78 -5.84
N ARG A 27 -6.40 11.04 -6.01
CA ARG A 27 -6.86 11.88 -4.91
C ARG A 27 -8.11 11.32 -4.24
N SER A 28 -9.10 10.92 -5.03
CA SER A 28 -10.35 10.34 -4.54
C SER A 28 -10.13 8.99 -3.85
N TRP A 29 -9.16 8.20 -4.32
CA TRP A 29 -8.73 6.99 -3.64
C TRP A 29 -8.06 7.32 -2.31
N LEU A 30 -7.06 8.21 -2.27
CA LEU A 30 -6.35 8.60 -1.04
C LEU A 30 -7.28 9.16 0.03
N GLN A 31 -8.29 9.95 -0.37
CA GLN A 31 -9.27 10.53 0.53
C GLN A 31 -10.11 9.46 1.26
N ARG A 32 -10.41 8.34 0.60
CA ARG A 32 -11.18 7.24 1.18
C ARG A 32 -10.30 6.17 1.83
N ALA A 33 -9.06 6.01 1.33
CA ALA A 33 -8.13 4.99 1.79
C ALA A 33 -7.45 5.38 3.11
N LEU A 34 -7.08 6.65 3.30
CA LEU A 34 -6.36 7.11 4.49
C LEU A 34 -7.36 7.50 5.59
N LEU A 35 -7.64 6.55 6.48
CA LEU A 35 -8.63 6.71 7.56
C LEU A 35 -8.06 7.43 8.79
N ALA A 36 -6.78 7.19 9.11
CA ALA A 36 -6.08 7.79 10.25
C ALA A 36 -4.56 7.74 10.06
N GLY A 37 -3.83 8.37 11.00
CA GLY A 37 -2.37 8.37 11.06
C GLY A 37 -1.72 9.61 10.48
N GLU A 38 -0.41 9.56 10.30
CA GLU A 38 0.39 10.72 9.91
C GLU A 38 1.63 10.32 9.11
N ALA A 39 2.09 11.24 8.26
CA ALA A 39 3.39 11.20 7.62
C ALA A 39 4.36 12.07 8.42
N ARG A 40 5.54 11.54 8.75
CA ARG A 40 6.61 12.23 9.48
C ARG A 40 7.86 12.37 8.66
N ASN A 41 8.73 13.30 9.07
CA ASN A 41 10.06 13.50 8.50
C ASN A 41 10.04 13.66 6.97
N ILE A 42 9.07 14.43 6.49
CA ILE A 42 8.83 14.62 5.06
C ILE A 42 9.94 15.52 4.51
N ALA A 43 10.62 15.04 3.48
CA ALA A 43 11.61 15.77 2.73
C ALA A 43 11.27 15.73 1.24
N VAL A 44 11.18 16.91 0.64
CA VAL A 44 10.91 17.10 -0.79
C VAL A 44 12.14 17.76 -1.41
N ARG A 45 12.58 17.24 -2.56
CA ARG A 45 13.59 17.87 -3.39
C ARG A 45 13.18 17.81 -4.84
N LEU A 46 13.24 18.97 -5.49
CA LEU A 46 12.98 19.12 -6.90
C LEU A 46 14.14 19.91 -7.52
N LYS A 47 14.92 19.26 -8.37
CA LYS A 47 16.07 19.89 -9.04
C LYS A 47 15.94 19.69 -10.54
N GLY A 48 16.11 20.74 -11.35
CA GLY A 48 16.04 20.67 -12.81
C GLY A 48 15.29 21.85 -13.42
N GLU A 49 14.94 21.73 -14.70
CA GLU A 49 14.04 22.66 -15.37
C GLU A 49 12.59 22.27 -15.14
N LEU A 50 11.76 23.18 -14.62
CA LEU A 50 10.37 22.85 -14.27
C LEU A 50 9.52 22.49 -15.50
N ALA A 51 9.93 22.94 -16.69
CA ALA A 51 9.31 22.58 -17.97
C ALA A 51 9.40 21.07 -18.28
N ASP A 52 10.42 20.39 -17.75
CA ASP A 52 10.63 18.96 -17.95
C ASP A 52 10.03 18.11 -16.81
N PHE A 53 9.35 18.71 -15.82
CA PHE A 53 8.70 17.97 -14.74
C PHE A 53 7.60 17.05 -15.30
N PRO A 54 7.51 15.76 -14.91
CA PRO A 54 8.13 15.10 -13.74
C PRO A 54 9.50 14.42 -13.98
N PHE A 55 10.21 14.78 -15.05
CA PHE A 55 11.54 14.26 -15.43
C PHE A 55 11.54 12.77 -15.78
N ASP A 56 10.50 12.32 -16.48
CA ASP A 56 10.28 10.92 -16.86
C ASP A 56 10.90 10.52 -18.21
N THR A 57 11.53 11.45 -18.93
CA THR A 57 12.25 11.12 -20.17
C THR A 57 13.69 10.70 -19.90
N PRO A 58 14.28 9.78 -20.70
CA PRO A 58 15.69 9.36 -20.54
C PRO A 58 16.71 10.50 -20.68
N ARG A 59 16.31 11.65 -21.26
CA ARG A 59 17.16 12.84 -21.40
C ARG A 59 17.00 13.84 -20.26
N SER A 60 15.99 13.66 -19.40
CA SER A 60 15.75 14.55 -18.27
C SER A 60 16.84 14.34 -17.22
N THR A 61 17.57 15.41 -16.89
CA THR A 61 18.57 15.41 -15.81
C THR A 61 17.99 15.86 -14.46
N GLY A 62 16.67 16.07 -14.42
CA GLY A 62 15.99 16.52 -13.23
C GLY A 62 15.76 15.42 -12.20
N LEU A 63 15.68 15.83 -10.94
CA LEU A 63 15.42 15.01 -9.78
C LEU A 63 14.10 15.48 -9.16
N PHE A 64 13.14 14.57 -9.07
CA PHE A 64 12.00 14.72 -8.17
C PHE A 64 12.07 13.61 -7.13
N ARG A 65 12.21 14.00 -5.85
CA ARG A 65 12.26 13.06 -4.72
C ARG A 65 11.40 13.55 -3.57
N VAL A 66 10.55 12.67 -3.05
CA VAL A 66 9.76 12.87 -1.83
C VAL A 66 9.98 11.67 -0.92
N ALA A 67 10.51 11.88 0.28
CA ALA A 67 10.71 10.84 1.27
C ALA A 67 9.95 11.17 2.55
N PHE A 68 9.27 10.20 3.15
CA PHE A 68 8.57 10.36 4.42
C PHE A 68 8.37 9.01 5.12
N GLN A 69 7.99 9.07 6.39
CA GLN A 69 7.68 7.89 7.19
C GLN A 69 6.19 7.90 7.52
N ALA A 70 5.46 6.90 7.05
CA ALA A 70 4.09 6.66 7.48
C ALA A 70 4.12 6.11 8.91
N GLN A 71 3.30 6.68 9.80
CA GLN A 71 3.21 6.27 11.20
C GLN A 71 1.76 6.11 11.63
N GLY A 72 1.44 4.92 12.15
CA GLY A 72 0.12 4.61 12.70
C GLY A 72 -1.03 4.81 11.71
N VAL A 73 -0.79 4.56 10.42
CA VAL A 73 -1.78 4.82 9.38
C VAL A 73 -2.83 3.73 9.36
N ASN A 74 -4.11 4.11 9.38
CA ASN A 74 -5.19 3.16 9.10
C ASN A 74 -5.56 3.29 7.61
N LEU A 75 -5.37 2.20 6.85
CA LEU A 75 -5.43 2.17 5.40
C LEU A 75 -6.50 1.21 4.90
N ALA A 76 -7.57 1.74 4.31
CA ALA A 76 -8.50 0.97 3.50
C ALA A 76 -7.94 0.82 2.07
N TYR A 77 -7.18 -0.26 1.82
CA TYR A 77 -6.50 -0.47 0.54
C TYR A 77 -7.46 -0.69 -0.64
N VAL A 78 -8.65 -1.23 -0.38
CA VAL A 78 -9.79 -1.21 -1.31
C VAL A 78 -10.89 -0.37 -0.66
N PRO A 79 -10.86 0.96 -0.85
CA PRO A 79 -11.85 1.82 -0.25
C PRO A 79 -13.23 1.56 -0.88
N PRO A 80 -14.30 1.53 -0.07
CA PRO A 80 -15.65 1.36 -0.59
C PRO A 80 -16.02 2.51 -1.53
N ALA A 81 -16.85 2.22 -2.54
CA ALA A 81 -17.55 3.26 -3.30
C ALA A 81 -18.47 4.07 -2.36
N ASP A 82 -18.80 5.29 -2.74
CA ASP A 82 -19.60 6.18 -1.90
C ASP A 82 -20.94 5.50 -1.51
N GLY A 83 -21.18 5.39 -0.20
CA GLY A 83 -22.38 4.75 0.36
C GLY A 83 -22.35 3.21 0.42
N ALA A 84 -21.31 2.54 -0.08
CA ALA A 84 -21.16 1.09 0.01
C ALA A 84 -20.46 0.66 1.31
N PRO A 85 -20.79 -0.53 1.86
CA PRO A 85 -20.05 -1.08 2.98
C PRO A 85 -18.61 -1.45 2.56
N PRO A 86 -17.62 -1.32 3.46
CA PRO A 86 -16.25 -1.76 3.19
C PRO A 86 -16.24 -3.27 2.96
N THR A 87 -15.72 -3.69 1.81
CA THR A 87 -15.67 -5.11 1.45
C THR A 87 -14.37 -5.78 1.88
N TRP A 88 -13.32 -5.00 2.11
CA TRP A 88 -12.02 -5.49 2.55
C TRP A 88 -11.68 -4.90 3.92
N PRO A 89 -11.16 -5.71 4.85
CA PRO A 89 -10.77 -5.22 6.17
C PRO A 89 -9.58 -4.28 6.03
N ALA A 90 -9.62 -3.12 6.67
CA ALA A 90 -8.56 -2.12 6.60
C ALA A 90 -7.29 -2.60 7.31
N PHE A 91 -6.14 -2.12 6.86
CA PHE A 91 -4.91 -2.22 7.63
C PHE A 91 -4.92 -1.18 8.74
N GLU A 92 -4.46 -1.59 9.92
CA GLU A 92 -4.35 -0.77 11.11
C GLU A 92 -2.90 -0.57 11.49
N GLY A 93 -2.59 0.63 12.00
CA GLY A 93 -1.27 0.92 12.57
C GLY A 93 -0.13 0.78 11.57
N VAL A 94 -0.37 1.06 10.28
CA VAL A 94 0.63 0.93 9.23
C VAL A 94 1.79 1.86 9.51
N ASN A 95 3.00 1.30 9.54
CA ASN A 95 4.26 2.02 9.62
C ASN A 95 5.13 1.61 8.44
N ALA A 96 5.68 2.56 7.70
CA ALA A 96 6.56 2.28 6.56
C ALA A 96 7.41 3.50 6.21
N ASP A 97 8.61 3.26 5.69
CA ASP A 97 9.39 4.28 5.02
C ASP A 97 8.96 4.33 3.56
N VAL A 98 8.67 5.52 3.04
CA VAL A 98 8.14 5.70 1.67
C VAL A 98 8.97 6.73 0.93
N VAL A 99 9.42 6.37 -0.27
CA VAL A 99 10.17 7.24 -1.15
C VAL A 99 9.53 7.25 -2.54
N PHE A 100 9.18 8.44 -3.01
CA PHE A 100 8.89 8.69 -4.41
C PHE A 100 10.14 9.27 -5.05
N GLU A 101 10.63 8.68 -6.13
CA GLU A 101 11.79 9.18 -6.86
C GLU A 101 11.61 8.97 -8.36
N ARG A 102 11.75 10.03 -9.16
CA ARG A 102 11.75 9.97 -10.64
C ARG A 102 10.56 9.18 -11.23
N GLY A 103 9.38 9.31 -10.63
CA GLY A 103 8.18 8.59 -11.07
C GLY A 103 8.08 7.14 -10.57
N GLY A 104 9.01 6.68 -9.73
CA GLY A 104 8.89 5.46 -8.95
C GLY A 104 8.33 5.71 -7.55
N LEU A 105 7.84 4.64 -6.93
CA LEU A 105 7.45 4.52 -5.53
C LEU A 105 8.22 3.35 -4.93
N GLU A 106 8.85 3.56 -3.79
CA GLU A 106 9.53 2.58 -2.98
C GLU A 106 8.97 2.63 -1.57
N ILE A 107 8.74 1.45 -0.99
CA ILE A 107 8.18 1.21 0.32
C ILE A 107 9.11 0.23 1.01
N ASP A 108 9.58 0.60 2.20
CA ASP A 108 10.47 -0.22 3.01
C ASP A 108 9.98 -0.29 4.46
N ASN A 109 10.47 -1.32 5.17
CA ASN A 109 10.21 -1.54 6.59
C ASN A 109 8.72 -1.53 6.97
N GLY A 110 7.86 -1.91 6.03
CA GLY A 110 6.43 -1.89 6.19
C GLY A 110 5.97 -2.88 7.26
N ARG A 111 5.13 -2.40 8.16
CA ARG A 111 4.43 -3.18 9.19
C ARG A 111 2.98 -2.74 9.25
N ALA A 112 2.08 -3.67 9.49
CA ALA A 112 0.65 -3.40 9.59
C ALA A 112 -0.04 -4.50 10.39
N ARG A 113 -1.26 -4.26 10.83
CA ARG A 113 -2.14 -5.31 11.37
C ARG A 113 -3.44 -5.35 10.58
N VAL A 114 -4.03 -6.53 10.41
CA VAL A 114 -5.38 -6.68 9.89
C VAL A 114 -6.09 -7.78 10.65
N LEU A 115 -7.20 -7.45 11.32
CA LEU A 115 -8.03 -8.42 12.06
C LEU A 115 -7.22 -9.35 13.00
N GLY A 116 -6.26 -8.78 13.73
CA GLY A 116 -5.36 -9.52 14.63
C GLY A 116 -4.09 -10.07 13.97
N TYR A 117 -4.11 -10.29 12.65
CA TYR A 117 -2.96 -10.80 11.90
C TYR A 117 -1.89 -9.72 11.69
N GLU A 118 -0.65 -10.00 12.07
CA GLU A 118 0.45 -9.04 11.99
C GLU A 118 1.26 -9.21 10.70
N LEU A 119 1.43 -8.12 9.96
CA LEU A 119 2.27 -8.02 8.77
C LEU A 119 3.56 -7.29 9.12
N SER A 120 4.67 -7.81 8.60
CA SER A 120 6.01 -7.30 8.88
C SER A 120 6.96 -7.55 7.71
N GLY A 121 8.02 -6.74 7.66
CA GLY A 121 9.02 -6.85 6.60
C GLY A 121 8.43 -6.62 5.22
N VAL A 122 7.42 -5.75 5.12
CA VAL A 122 6.81 -5.41 3.85
C VAL A 122 7.75 -4.45 3.12
N SER A 123 8.16 -4.83 1.91
CA SER A 123 9.00 -4.01 1.04
C SER A 123 8.55 -4.13 -0.41
N GLY A 124 8.85 -3.13 -1.23
CA GLY A 124 8.56 -3.12 -2.65
C GLY A 124 8.10 -1.75 -3.14
N GLY A 125 7.22 -1.72 -4.13
CA GLY A 125 6.67 -0.47 -4.65
C GLY A 125 6.31 -0.56 -6.13
N ILE A 126 6.37 0.58 -6.81
CA ILE A 126 6.03 0.72 -8.23
C ILE A 126 7.23 1.33 -8.94
N LYS A 127 7.80 0.62 -9.91
CA LYS A 127 8.99 1.09 -10.63
C LYS A 127 8.69 2.26 -11.57
N ASP A 128 7.51 2.25 -12.20
CA ASP A 128 7.09 3.28 -13.15
C ASP A 128 5.61 3.63 -12.95
N LEU A 129 5.33 4.77 -12.30
CA LEU A 129 3.97 5.27 -12.09
C LEU A 129 3.34 5.86 -13.37
N GLN A 130 4.11 6.10 -14.42
CA GLN A 130 3.62 6.73 -15.65
C GLN A 130 3.12 5.68 -16.64
N HIS A 131 3.96 4.70 -17.00
CA HIS A 131 3.69 3.77 -18.10
C HIS A 131 3.24 2.38 -17.64
N GLN A 132 3.85 1.85 -16.57
CA GLN A 132 3.62 0.47 -16.10
C GLN A 132 3.37 0.44 -14.60
N ARG A 133 2.15 0.82 -14.23
CA ARG A 133 1.70 0.91 -12.84
C ARG A 133 1.48 -0.48 -12.26
N VAL A 134 2.56 -1.18 -11.94
CA VAL A 134 2.53 -2.48 -11.27
C VAL A 134 3.07 -2.31 -9.87
N LEU A 135 2.22 -2.58 -8.88
CA LEU A 135 2.60 -2.63 -7.48
C LEU A 135 3.15 -4.02 -7.17
N ALA A 136 4.44 -4.09 -6.89
CA ALA A 136 5.10 -5.30 -6.41
C ALA A 136 5.39 -5.14 -4.91
N LEU A 137 4.90 -6.07 -4.09
CA LEU A 137 5.14 -6.06 -2.64
C LEU A 137 5.52 -7.45 -2.17
N ASP A 138 6.54 -7.54 -1.34
CA ASP A 138 6.92 -8.74 -0.61
C ASP A 138 6.75 -8.49 0.87
N GLY A 139 6.25 -9.50 1.60
CA GLY A 139 6.03 -9.36 3.03
C GLY A 139 5.83 -10.68 3.75
N GLN A 140 5.84 -10.61 5.07
CA GLN A 140 5.62 -11.75 5.95
C GLN A 140 4.52 -11.42 6.94
N GLY A 141 3.57 -12.34 7.08
CA GLY A 141 2.50 -12.27 8.06
C GLY A 141 2.60 -13.39 9.09
N ARG A 142 2.22 -13.09 10.33
CA ARG A 142 2.12 -14.05 11.41
C ARG A 142 0.86 -13.78 12.23
N GLY A 143 0.20 -14.83 12.66
CA GLY A 143 -0.97 -14.75 13.53
C GLY A 143 -1.58 -16.12 13.77
N GLY A 144 -2.73 -16.16 14.42
CA GLY A 144 -3.48 -17.39 14.62
C GLY A 144 -4.15 -17.85 13.33
N GLY A 145 -4.24 -19.17 13.12
CA GLY A 145 -5.03 -19.72 12.01
C GLY A 145 -6.49 -19.22 12.00
N ALA A 146 -7.06 -18.99 13.18
CA ALA A 146 -8.39 -18.41 13.35
C ALA A 146 -8.49 -16.97 12.81
N GLU A 147 -7.44 -16.15 12.97
CA GLU A 147 -7.39 -14.76 12.48
C GLU A 147 -7.28 -14.73 10.96
N LEU A 148 -6.44 -15.61 10.38
CA LEU A 148 -6.33 -15.76 8.93
C LEU A 148 -7.67 -16.19 8.31
N LEU A 149 -8.36 -17.12 8.96
CA LEU A 149 -9.67 -17.58 8.51
C LEU A 149 -10.75 -16.50 8.66
N HIS A 150 -10.67 -15.71 9.74
CA HIS A 150 -11.52 -14.54 9.91
C HIS A 150 -11.31 -13.52 8.79
N TYR A 151 -10.05 -13.29 8.37
CA TYR A 151 -9.75 -12.42 7.22
C TYR A 151 -10.38 -12.93 5.92
N VAL A 152 -10.28 -14.22 5.62
CA VAL A 152 -10.91 -14.80 4.41
C VAL A 152 -12.42 -14.55 4.44
N ARG A 153 -13.07 -14.86 5.56
CA ARG A 153 -14.53 -14.68 5.77
C ARG A 153 -14.98 -13.22 5.77
N ALA A 154 -14.12 -12.30 6.18
CA ALA A 154 -14.38 -10.86 6.21
C ALA A 154 -14.06 -10.16 4.88
N SER A 155 -13.70 -10.92 3.83
CA SER A 155 -13.32 -10.40 2.51
C SER A 155 -14.13 -11.10 1.40
N PRO A 156 -14.15 -10.57 0.17
CA PRO A 156 -14.81 -11.22 -0.97
C PRO A 156 -14.21 -12.58 -1.33
N LEU A 157 -13.07 -12.93 -0.73
CA LEU A 157 -12.43 -14.24 -0.92
C LEU A 157 -13.34 -15.38 -0.46
N ASP A 158 -14.21 -15.16 0.55
CA ASP A 158 -15.14 -16.20 0.98
C ASP A 158 -16.11 -16.60 -0.14
N GLU A 159 -16.68 -15.60 -0.83
CA GLU A 159 -17.53 -15.84 -2.01
C GLU A 159 -16.74 -16.44 -3.17
N TRP A 160 -15.53 -15.97 -3.45
CA TRP A 160 -14.70 -16.49 -4.54
C TRP A 160 -14.23 -17.93 -4.31
N LEU A 161 -14.18 -18.36 -3.05
CA LEU A 161 -13.88 -19.72 -2.65
C LEU A 161 -15.14 -20.57 -2.48
N ASP A 162 -16.31 -20.10 -2.95
CA ASP A 162 -17.60 -20.76 -2.79
C ASP A 162 -17.88 -21.19 -1.33
N HIS A 163 -17.46 -20.37 -0.37
CA HIS A 163 -17.55 -20.65 1.07
C HIS A 163 -16.85 -21.96 1.49
N ALA A 164 -15.89 -22.49 0.73
CA ALA A 164 -15.22 -23.76 1.01
C ALA A 164 -14.52 -23.79 2.38
N LEU A 165 -14.12 -22.63 2.89
CA LEU A 165 -13.44 -22.50 4.19
C LEU A 165 -14.38 -22.06 5.33
N SER A 166 -15.68 -21.89 5.07
CA SER A 166 -16.68 -21.49 6.06
C SER A 166 -16.87 -22.51 7.20
N SER A 167 -16.70 -23.81 6.90
CA SER A 167 -16.80 -24.92 7.86
C SER A 167 -15.45 -25.36 8.44
N THR A 168 -14.34 -24.81 7.93
CA THR A 168 -13.00 -25.16 8.39
C THR A 168 -12.70 -24.47 9.72
N ALA A 169 -11.93 -25.12 10.60
CA ALA A 169 -11.35 -24.49 11.77
C ALA A 169 -9.84 -24.60 11.67
N ALA A 170 -9.14 -23.47 11.72
CA ALA A 170 -7.69 -23.42 11.76
C ALA A 170 -7.25 -23.02 13.17
N GLN A 171 -6.38 -23.82 13.77
CA GLN A 171 -5.90 -23.65 15.14
C GLN A 171 -4.37 -23.61 15.14
N GLY A 172 -3.79 -22.90 16.11
CA GLY A 172 -2.35 -22.72 16.23
C GLY A 172 -1.78 -21.55 15.40
N PRO A 173 -0.49 -21.24 15.59
CA PRO A 173 0.18 -20.15 14.88
C PRO A 173 0.41 -20.51 13.41
N VAL A 174 0.14 -19.55 12.53
CA VAL A 174 0.35 -19.66 11.08
C VAL A 174 1.22 -18.50 10.62
N GLY A 175 2.29 -18.82 9.90
CA GLY A 175 3.11 -17.85 9.20
C GLY A 175 2.84 -17.91 7.69
N LEU A 176 2.77 -16.75 7.04
CA LEU A 176 2.63 -16.64 5.59
C LEU A 176 3.72 -15.71 5.05
N ARG A 177 4.43 -16.14 4.01
CA ARG A 177 5.21 -15.22 3.17
C ARG A 177 4.44 -14.99 1.87
N LEU A 178 4.19 -13.73 1.55
CA LEU A 178 3.42 -13.32 0.39
C LEU A 178 4.24 -12.36 -0.48
N GLY A 179 4.37 -12.71 -1.75
CA GLY A 179 4.80 -11.82 -2.82
C GLY A 179 3.61 -11.53 -3.73
N LEU A 180 3.29 -10.25 -3.90
CA LEU A 180 2.12 -9.74 -4.58
C LEU A 180 2.54 -8.86 -5.75
N SER A 181 1.90 -9.06 -6.90
CA SER A 181 2.06 -8.20 -8.08
C SER A 181 0.69 -7.79 -8.59
N ILE A 182 0.36 -6.50 -8.46
CA ILE A 182 -0.93 -5.92 -8.84
C ILE A 182 -0.74 -4.90 -9.96
N PRO A 183 -1.26 -5.15 -11.17
CA PRO A 183 -1.43 -4.12 -12.19
C PRO A 183 -2.53 -3.13 -11.77
N LEU A 184 -2.21 -1.84 -11.76
CA LEU A 184 -3.10 -0.73 -11.39
C LEU A 184 -3.77 -0.08 -12.62
N SER A 185 -3.68 -0.69 -13.80
CA SER A 185 -4.41 -0.25 -15.00
C SER A 185 -5.91 -0.50 -14.83
N ALA A 186 -6.70 0.50 -15.16
CA ALA A 186 -8.15 0.51 -14.96
C ALA A 186 -8.81 -0.75 -15.57
N THR A 187 -9.86 -1.22 -14.89
CA THR A 187 -10.95 -2.12 -15.34
C THR A 187 -10.97 -3.57 -14.83
N ARG A 188 -9.93 -4.09 -14.18
CA ARG A 188 -10.07 -5.30 -13.33
C ARG A 188 -8.85 -5.42 -12.44
N ALA A 189 -9.02 -5.28 -11.13
CA ALA A 189 -7.96 -5.58 -10.16
C ALA A 189 -7.73 -7.10 -10.13
N GLY A 190 -7.04 -7.63 -11.14
CA GLY A 190 -6.49 -8.97 -11.12
C GLY A 190 -5.22 -8.95 -10.30
N ALA A 191 -5.34 -9.02 -8.97
CA ALA A 191 -4.18 -9.22 -8.12
C ALA A 191 -3.59 -10.61 -8.41
N SER A 192 -2.34 -10.65 -8.85
CA SER A 192 -1.61 -11.92 -9.02
C SER A 192 -0.71 -12.15 -7.82
N ILE A 193 -0.84 -13.32 -7.19
CA ILE A 193 0.07 -13.74 -6.13
C ILE A 193 1.25 -14.41 -6.81
N SER A 194 2.40 -13.76 -6.77
CA SER A 194 3.63 -14.28 -7.39
C SER A 194 4.23 -15.41 -6.55
N THR A 195 4.07 -15.39 -5.23
CA THR A 195 4.46 -16.49 -4.34
C THR A 195 3.66 -16.41 -3.03
N ALA A 196 2.94 -17.48 -2.69
CA ALA A 196 2.42 -17.68 -1.33
C ALA A 196 3.07 -18.95 -0.76
N ARG A 197 3.79 -18.81 0.36
CA ARG A 197 4.34 -19.96 1.08
C ARG A 197 3.90 -19.90 2.53
N ALA A 198 3.11 -20.89 2.95
CA ALA A 198 2.85 -21.13 4.36
C ALA A 198 4.15 -21.59 5.02
N CYS A 199 4.59 -20.87 6.04
CA CYS A 199 5.65 -21.29 6.92
C CYS A 199 5.00 -22.03 8.09
N SER A 200 5.00 -23.37 8.04
CA SER A 200 4.75 -24.18 9.22
C SER A 200 5.93 -24.01 10.18
N SER A 201 5.69 -23.52 11.39
CA SER A 201 6.68 -23.65 12.46
C SER A 201 6.84 -25.13 12.78
N PRO A 202 8.06 -25.68 12.89
CA PRO A 202 8.22 -26.97 13.55
C PRO A 202 7.79 -26.79 15.02
N ALA A 203 7.12 -27.82 15.54
CA ALA A 203 6.69 -27.92 16.93
C ALA A 203 7.87 -27.99 17.90
#